data_AF-A0A3D4YQY8-F1
#
_entry.id   AF-A0A3D4YQY8-F1
#
_cell.length_a   1.000
_cell.length_b   1.000
_cell.length_c   1.000
_cell.angle_alpha   90.00
_cell.angle_beta   90.00
_cell.angle_gamma   90.00
#
_symmetry.space_group_name_H-M   'P 1'
#
loop_
_entity.id
_entity.type
_entity.pdbx_description
1 polymer ?
#
loop_
_entity_poly.entity_id
_entity_poly.type
_entity_poly.pdbx_seq_one_letter_code
_entity_poly.pdbx_strand_id
1 'polypeptide(L)'
;FQVNAKKFAVDPVTEVNGVKQLAREAIAAGFYNIDVDTSTLVDLSKPTLNEQQRTNYEQGVELALTVRGLQPKGVNISIGGEIGEVGTENSTVEELVTYMDGFNATLAKRSPGTEGLSKISVQSGTTHGGVVLADGSIADVKIDFDTLARLSKIAREKYGLAGAVQHGASTLPDTAFHNFPRTETAEIHLATNFQTMLFDNIPDALRKEIYEWLNVNAKDERKPTDTDEQFIYKTRKKAIGPFKKRFWDLPADVKARLAKDYDEKFTFLFTQLAVVNTRETVDRFVKPVEQHKPQPHPDLAVVEAAPDDADLSD
;
A
#
# COMPACT_ATOMS: atom_id res chain seq x y z
N PHE A 1 -3.59 -3.84 -3.51
CA PHE A 1 -3.97 -5.22 -3.82
C PHE A 1 -3.01 -5.74 -4.86
N GLN A 2 -2.11 -6.62 -4.44
CA GLN A 2 -0.98 -7.04 -5.26
C GLN A 2 -1.24 -8.43 -5.88
N VAL A 3 -0.85 -8.61 -7.13
CA VAL A 3 -0.73 -9.93 -7.75
C VAL A 3 0.63 -10.53 -7.38
N ASN A 4 0.64 -11.75 -6.85
CA ASN A 4 1.89 -12.44 -6.53
C ASN A 4 2.48 -13.13 -7.77
N ALA A 5 3.70 -12.75 -8.17
CA ALA A 5 4.34 -13.28 -9.37
C ALA A 5 4.51 -14.82 -9.36
N LYS A 6 4.79 -15.44 -8.21
CA LYS A 6 4.97 -16.90 -8.10
C LYS A 6 3.63 -17.62 -8.29
N LYS A 7 2.56 -17.13 -7.66
CA LYS A 7 1.22 -17.71 -7.81
C LYS A 7 0.67 -17.47 -9.22
N PHE A 8 0.91 -16.29 -9.78
CA PHE A 8 0.57 -15.97 -11.16
C PHE A 8 1.29 -16.90 -12.16
N ALA A 9 2.56 -17.23 -11.94
CA ALA A 9 3.27 -18.17 -12.81
C ALA A 9 2.71 -19.60 -12.76
N VAL A 10 2.08 -20.01 -11.65
CA VAL A 10 1.44 -21.32 -11.50
C VAL A 10 0.05 -21.33 -12.12
N ASP A 11 -0.79 -20.37 -11.76
CA ASP A 11 -2.15 -20.21 -12.29
C ASP A 11 -2.54 -18.72 -12.33
N PRO A 12 -2.36 -18.05 -13.49
CA PRO A 12 -2.70 -16.65 -13.65
C PRO A 12 -4.17 -16.32 -13.35
N VAL A 13 -5.07 -17.24 -13.71
CA VAL A 13 -6.51 -17.01 -13.61
C VAL A 13 -6.93 -17.04 -12.15
N THR A 14 -6.49 -18.06 -11.41
CA THR A 14 -6.80 -18.20 -9.99
C THR A 14 -6.23 -17.02 -9.19
N GLU A 15 -4.97 -16.65 -9.42
CA GLU A 15 -4.32 -15.54 -8.72
C GLU A 15 -5.05 -14.20 -8.97
N VAL A 16 -5.28 -13.84 -10.24
CA VAL A 16 -5.97 -12.58 -10.57
C VAL A 16 -7.40 -12.57 -10.04
N ASN A 17 -8.09 -13.71 -10.04
CA ASN A 17 -9.43 -13.80 -9.46
C ASN A 17 -9.45 -13.64 -7.94
N GLY A 18 -8.41 -14.08 -7.23
CA GLY A 18 -8.21 -13.80 -5.81
C GLY A 18 -8.11 -12.29 -5.55
N VAL A 19 -7.30 -11.58 -6.33
CA VAL A 19 -7.16 -10.12 -6.24
C VAL A 19 -8.47 -9.39 -6.58
N LYS A 20 -9.22 -9.86 -7.58
CA LYS A 20 -10.57 -9.35 -7.87
C LYS A 20 -11.53 -9.56 -6.70
N GLN A 21 -11.42 -10.68 -5.99
CA GLN A 21 -12.26 -10.96 -4.83
C GLN A 21 -11.93 -10.02 -3.66
N LEU A 22 -10.63 -9.75 -3.42
CA LEU A 22 -10.22 -8.71 -2.45
C LEU A 22 -10.83 -7.35 -2.78
N ALA A 23 -10.84 -6.96 -4.05
CA ALA A 23 -11.47 -5.72 -4.48
C ALA A 23 -12.99 -5.71 -4.22
N ARG A 24 -13.69 -6.82 -4.50
CA ARG A 24 -15.13 -6.95 -4.20
C ARG A 24 -15.41 -6.80 -2.72
N GLU A 25 -14.66 -7.50 -1.89
CA GLU A 25 -14.80 -7.47 -0.43
C GLU A 25 -14.56 -6.05 0.10
N ALA A 26 -13.44 -5.42 -0.28
CA ALA A 26 -13.09 -4.08 0.19
C ALA A 26 -14.11 -3.01 -0.25
N ILE A 27 -14.55 -3.04 -1.51
CA ILE A 27 -15.55 -2.07 -2.00
C ILE A 27 -16.90 -2.29 -1.32
N ALA A 28 -17.30 -3.54 -1.12
CA ALA A 28 -18.49 -3.87 -0.33
C ALA A 28 -18.36 -3.46 1.14
N ALA A 29 -17.14 -3.46 1.70
CA ALA A 29 -16.80 -2.96 3.02
C ALA A 29 -16.68 -1.43 3.10
N GLY A 30 -16.70 -0.73 1.96
CA GLY A 30 -16.76 0.74 1.87
C GLY A 30 -15.41 1.41 1.65
N PHE A 31 -14.41 0.65 1.22
CA PHE A 31 -13.12 1.17 0.81
C PHE A 31 -13.19 1.61 -0.66
N TYR A 32 -12.89 2.89 -0.92
CA TYR A 32 -12.98 3.50 -2.26
C TYR A 32 -11.68 4.17 -2.73
N ASN A 33 -10.57 3.90 -2.03
CA ASN A 33 -9.21 4.16 -2.52
C ASN A 33 -8.55 2.79 -2.71
N ILE A 34 -8.45 2.35 -3.97
CA ILE A 34 -8.08 0.99 -4.34
C ILE A 34 -6.82 1.02 -5.19
N ASP A 35 -5.72 0.51 -4.66
CA ASP A 35 -4.48 0.40 -5.41
C ASP A 35 -4.36 -1.01 -6.00
N VAL A 36 -4.20 -1.10 -7.31
CA VAL A 36 -3.98 -2.35 -8.05
C VAL A 36 -2.50 -2.45 -8.39
N ASP A 37 -1.83 -3.39 -7.74
CA ASP A 37 -0.40 -3.59 -7.88
C ASP A 37 -0.14 -4.87 -8.68
N THR A 38 0.33 -4.67 -9.91
CA THR A 38 0.74 -5.72 -10.83
C THR A 38 2.22 -5.57 -11.18
N SER A 39 2.96 -4.77 -10.41
CA SER A 39 4.37 -4.44 -10.66
C SER A 39 5.29 -5.65 -10.54
N THR A 40 4.93 -6.64 -9.72
CA THR A 40 5.64 -7.93 -9.60
C THR A 40 5.64 -8.73 -10.91
N LEU A 41 4.75 -8.40 -11.86
CA LEU A 41 4.65 -9.05 -13.16
C LEU A 41 5.55 -8.41 -14.24
N VAL A 42 6.33 -7.40 -13.88
CA VAL A 42 7.34 -6.81 -14.77
C VAL A 42 8.44 -7.84 -15.04
N ASP A 43 8.68 -8.13 -16.32
CA ASP A 43 9.67 -9.13 -16.74
C ASP A 43 10.89 -8.46 -17.38
N LEU A 44 11.89 -8.15 -16.54
CA LEU A 44 13.14 -7.49 -16.97
C LEU A 44 13.98 -8.31 -17.97
N SER A 45 13.66 -9.59 -18.20
CA SER A 45 14.35 -10.41 -19.21
C SER A 45 13.98 -10.04 -20.65
N LYS A 46 12.90 -9.26 -20.85
CA LYS A 46 12.44 -8.83 -22.17
C LYS A 46 13.30 -7.69 -22.74
N PRO A 47 13.49 -7.64 -24.07
CA PRO A 47 14.46 -6.73 -24.68
C PRO A 47 13.98 -5.28 -24.77
N THR A 48 12.68 -5.01 -24.63
CA THR A 48 12.13 -3.66 -24.69
C THR A 48 11.26 -3.34 -23.47
N LEU A 49 11.27 -2.09 -23.00
CA LEU A 49 10.43 -1.64 -21.88
C LEU A 49 8.95 -1.99 -22.09
N ASN A 50 8.45 -1.90 -23.33
CA ASN A 50 7.05 -2.24 -23.63
C ASN A 50 6.76 -3.71 -23.32
N GLU A 51 7.65 -4.62 -23.72
CA GLU A 51 7.51 -6.04 -23.44
C GLU A 51 7.71 -6.37 -21.97
N GLN A 52 8.62 -5.67 -21.28
CA GLN A 52 8.82 -5.82 -19.83
C GLN A 52 7.56 -5.44 -19.05
N GLN A 53 6.92 -4.32 -19.42
CA GLN A 53 5.74 -3.77 -18.73
C GLN A 53 4.41 -4.37 -19.19
N ARG A 54 4.38 -5.17 -20.28
CA ARG A 54 3.12 -5.61 -20.91
C ARG A 54 2.18 -6.29 -19.95
N THR A 55 2.66 -7.31 -19.26
CA THR A 55 1.84 -8.07 -18.31
C THR A 55 1.38 -7.18 -17.16
N ASN A 56 2.23 -6.26 -16.68
CA ASN A 56 1.88 -5.30 -15.65
C ASN A 56 0.67 -4.44 -16.06
N TYR A 57 0.73 -3.71 -17.17
CA TYR A 57 -0.40 -2.84 -17.54
C TYR A 57 -1.63 -3.63 -18.01
N GLU A 58 -1.49 -4.80 -18.64
CA GLU A 58 -2.64 -5.59 -19.09
C GLU A 58 -3.45 -6.17 -17.92
N GLN A 59 -2.77 -6.69 -16.91
CA GLN A 59 -3.43 -7.16 -15.68
C GLN A 59 -3.92 -5.98 -14.83
N GLY A 60 -3.18 -4.87 -14.80
CA GLY A 60 -3.65 -3.63 -14.18
C GLY A 60 -4.98 -3.15 -14.76
N VAL A 61 -5.15 -3.19 -16.09
CA VAL A 61 -6.43 -2.86 -16.75
C VAL A 61 -7.53 -3.86 -16.39
N GLU A 62 -7.23 -5.16 -16.31
CA GLU A 62 -8.19 -6.18 -15.89
C GLU A 62 -8.77 -5.91 -14.49
N LEU A 63 -7.89 -5.58 -13.55
CA LEU A 63 -8.27 -5.23 -12.19
C LEU A 63 -9.02 -3.89 -12.13
N ALA A 64 -8.53 -2.87 -12.84
CA ALA A 64 -9.19 -1.57 -12.90
C ALA A 64 -10.61 -1.65 -13.47
N LEU A 65 -10.84 -2.46 -14.52
CA LEU A 65 -12.17 -2.70 -15.07
C LEU A 65 -13.08 -3.42 -14.06
N THR A 66 -12.53 -4.35 -13.28
CA THR A 66 -13.28 -5.00 -12.19
C THR A 66 -13.70 -3.96 -11.14
N VAL A 67 -12.78 -3.10 -10.70
CA VAL A 67 -13.06 -2.05 -9.71
C VAL A 67 -14.10 -1.04 -10.25
N ARG A 68 -13.96 -0.60 -11.50
CA ARG A 68 -14.93 0.29 -12.16
C ARG A 68 -16.32 -0.32 -12.24
N GLY A 69 -16.42 -1.63 -12.50
CA GLY A 69 -17.70 -2.35 -12.49
C GLY A 69 -18.36 -2.48 -11.11
N LEU A 70 -17.58 -2.33 -10.02
CA LEU A 70 -18.04 -2.40 -8.64
C LEU A 70 -18.35 -1.02 -8.03
N GLN A 71 -18.08 0.06 -8.77
CA GLN A 71 -18.24 1.42 -8.31
C GLN A 71 -19.69 1.72 -7.91
N PRO A 72 -19.96 2.12 -6.64
CA PRO A 72 -21.31 2.50 -6.23
C PRO A 72 -21.79 3.75 -6.97
N LYS A 73 -23.11 3.85 -7.16
CA LYS A 73 -23.72 5.04 -7.77
C LYS A 73 -23.34 6.30 -7.01
N GLY A 74 -22.81 7.30 -7.72
CA GLY A 74 -22.42 8.60 -7.17
C GLY A 74 -21.07 8.63 -6.47
N VAL A 75 -20.42 7.48 -6.28
CA VAL A 75 -19.05 7.40 -5.77
C VAL A 75 -18.10 7.27 -6.96
N ASN A 76 -17.00 8.01 -6.98
CA ASN A 76 -15.88 7.73 -7.89
C ASN A 76 -14.77 7.05 -7.09
N ILE A 77 -14.45 5.80 -7.43
CA ILE A 77 -13.38 5.07 -6.75
C ILE A 77 -12.03 5.60 -7.26
N SER A 78 -11.16 6.01 -6.34
CA SER A 78 -9.76 6.31 -6.66
C SER A 78 -9.04 5.01 -6.95
N ILE A 79 -8.40 4.92 -8.12
CA ILE A 79 -7.63 3.73 -8.51
C ILE A 79 -6.15 4.10 -8.66
N GLY A 80 -5.28 3.52 -7.85
CA GLY A 80 -3.83 3.60 -8.04
C GLY A 80 -3.31 2.43 -8.88
N GLY A 81 -2.35 2.69 -9.76
CA GLY A 81 -1.50 1.65 -10.38
C GLY A 81 -0.07 1.74 -9.84
N GLU A 82 0.79 0.81 -10.22
CA GLU A 82 2.18 0.76 -9.73
C GLU A 82 3.18 0.40 -10.84
N ILE A 83 4.33 1.05 -10.82
CA ILE A 83 5.50 0.73 -11.65
C ILE A 83 6.72 0.43 -10.80
N GLY A 84 7.57 -0.45 -11.32
CA GLY A 84 8.81 -0.87 -10.66
C GLY A 84 8.52 -1.82 -9.50
N GLU A 85 9.36 -2.84 -9.33
CA GLU A 85 9.30 -3.68 -8.14
C GLU A 85 9.93 -2.91 -6.97
N VAL A 86 9.16 -2.70 -5.90
CA VAL A 86 9.68 -2.04 -4.69
C VAL A 86 10.88 -2.81 -4.14
N GLY A 87 11.93 -2.07 -3.77
CA GLY A 87 13.20 -2.62 -3.27
C GLY A 87 14.27 -2.85 -4.33
N THR A 88 13.99 -2.58 -5.61
CA THR A 88 14.98 -2.65 -6.70
C THR A 88 15.57 -1.27 -7.03
N GLU A 89 15.65 -0.90 -8.30
CA GLU A 89 16.18 0.37 -8.76
C GLU A 89 15.09 1.46 -8.77
N ASN A 90 15.51 2.73 -8.82
CA ASN A 90 14.58 3.84 -8.94
C ASN A 90 13.82 3.75 -10.27
N SER A 91 12.51 3.96 -10.23
CA SER A 91 11.69 4.04 -11.43
C SER A 91 12.14 5.19 -12.32
N THR A 92 12.00 5.00 -13.62
CA THR A 92 12.38 5.95 -14.66
C THR A 92 11.16 6.59 -15.32
N VAL A 93 11.36 7.73 -15.97
CA VAL A 93 10.29 8.39 -16.73
C VAL A 93 9.83 7.51 -17.88
N GLU A 94 10.77 6.80 -18.50
CA GLU A 94 10.56 5.88 -19.61
C GLU A 94 9.67 4.71 -19.21
N GLU A 95 9.87 4.14 -18.02
CA GLU A 95 9.00 3.08 -17.47
C GLU A 95 7.59 3.61 -17.18
N LEU A 96 7.48 4.78 -16.52
CA LEU A 96 6.18 5.40 -16.23
C LEU A 96 5.40 5.68 -17.52
N VAL A 97 6.08 6.25 -18.52
CA VAL A 97 5.48 6.55 -19.81
C VAL A 97 5.05 5.26 -20.52
N THR A 98 5.92 4.24 -20.53
CA THR A 98 5.63 2.96 -21.16
C THR A 98 4.43 2.27 -20.53
N TYR A 99 4.37 2.25 -19.19
CA TYR A 99 3.24 1.68 -18.46
C TYR A 99 1.95 2.45 -18.74
N MET A 100 1.96 3.78 -18.61
CA MET A 100 0.74 4.58 -18.76
C MET A 100 0.23 4.60 -20.20
N ASP A 101 1.12 4.66 -21.20
CA ASP A 101 0.72 4.59 -22.61
C ASP A 101 0.12 3.20 -22.92
N GLY A 102 0.72 2.13 -22.41
CA GLY A 102 0.20 0.75 -22.53
C GLY A 102 -1.13 0.55 -21.82
N PHE A 103 -1.26 1.04 -20.58
CA PHE A 103 -2.47 0.98 -19.77
C PHE A 103 -3.63 1.70 -20.48
N ASN A 104 -3.42 2.96 -20.88
CA ASN A 104 -4.46 3.79 -21.50
C ASN A 104 -4.89 3.22 -22.85
N ALA A 105 -3.95 2.77 -23.69
CA ALA A 105 -4.28 2.14 -24.97
C ALA A 105 -5.07 0.84 -24.78
N THR A 106 -4.67 0.02 -23.80
CA THR A 106 -5.35 -1.24 -23.47
C THR A 106 -6.75 -0.98 -22.92
N LEU A 107 -6.91 -0.03 -22.01
CA LEU A 107 -8.19 0.38 -21.45
C LEU A 107 -9.11 0.91 -22.55
N ALA A 108 -8.64 1.82 -23.40
CA ALA A 108 -9.42 2.40 -24.49
C ALA A 108 -9.90 1.32 -25.49
N LYS A 109 -9.08 0.32 -25.77
CA LYS A 109 -9.45 -0.81 -26.64
C LYS A 109 -10.52 -1.71 -26.01
N ARG A 110 -10.44 -1.95 -24.70
CA ARG A 110 -11.32 -2.89 -23.99
C ARG A 110 -12.62 -2.25 -23.52
N SER A 111 -12.58 -0.99 -23.13
CA SER A 111 -13.71 -0.24 -22.57
C SER A 111 -13.58 1.24 -22.91
N PRO A 112 -13.95 1.65 -24.15
CA PRO A 112 -13.84 3.02 -24.59
C PRO A 112 -14.57 4.00 -23.67
N GLY A 113 -13.90 5.09 -23.29
CA GLY A 113 -14.48 6.15 -22.46
C GLY A 113 -14.48 5.86 -20.95
N THR A 114 -13.99 4.69 -20.52
CA THR A 114 -13.82 4.39 -19.10
C THR A 114 -12.68 5.20 -18.49
N GLU A 115 -12.91 5.77 -17.31
CA GLU A 115 -11.91 6.51 -16.54
C GLU A 115 -10.78 5.59 -16.07
N GLY A 116 -9.53 6.02 -16.28
CA GLY A 116 -8.32 5.29 -15.94
C GLY A 116 -7.91 5.42 -14.48
N LEU A 117 -6.59 5.43 -14.25
CA LEU A 117 -6.00 5.58 -12.93
C LEU A 117 -6.14 7.02 -12.40
N SER A 118 -6.13 7.17 -11.08
CA SER A 118 -6.16 8.46 -10.37
C SER A 118 -4.77 8.88 -9.88
N LYS A 119 -3.89 7.91 -9.60
CA LYS A 119 -2.54 8.11 -9.03
C LYS A 119 -1.66 6.93 -9.42
N ILE A 120 -0.35 7.05 -9.23
CA ILE A 120 0.59 5.98 -9.59
C ILE A 120 1.73 5.83 -8.58
N SER A 121 1.92 4.63 -8.05
CA SER A 121 3.04 4.29 -7.18
C SER A 121 4.31 4.11 -7.99
N VAL A 122 5.41 4.63 -7.45
CA VAL A 122 6.74 4.61 -8.06
C VAL A 122 7.79 4.23 -7.04
N GLN A 123 8.90 3.67 -7.50
CA GLN A 123 10.06 3.40 -6.66
C GLN A 123 11.06 4.56 -6.72
N SER A 124 11.47 5.06 -5.55
CA SER A 124 12.36 6.22 -5.39
C SER A 124 13.47 5.96 -4.36
N GLY A 125 13.85 4.69 -4.19
CA GLY A 125 15.00 4.30 -3.36
C GLY A 125 14.62 3.86 -1.95
N THR A 126 13.33 3.64 -1.69
CA THR A 126 12.85 3.13 -0.40
C THR A 126 12.65 1.62 -0.42
N THR A 127 12.70 0.99 0.75
CA THR A 127 12.30 -0.41 0.92
C THR A 127 11.16 -0.46 1.93
N HIS A 128 10.14 -1.29 1.71
CA HIS A 128 9.09 -1.49 2.70
C HIS A 128 9.68 -1.96 4.03
N GLY A 129 9.23 -1.37 5.14
CA GLY A 129 9.74 -1.68 6.49
C GLY A 129 11.12 -1.12 6.85
N GLY A 130 11.87 -0.57 5.88
CA GLY A 130 13.26 -0.14 6.05
C GLY A 130 14.24 -1.30 6.27
N VAL A 131 15.52 -0.97 6.51
CA VAL A 131 16.58 -1.97 6.71
C VAL A 131 16.98 -1.99 8.18
N VAL A 132 16.72 -3.11 8.86
CA VAL A 132 17.15 -3.30 10.26
C VAL A 132 18.59 -3.78 10.29
N LEU A 133 19.46 -3.07 11.00
CA LEU A 133 20.85 -3.42 11.23
C LEU A 133 20.96 -4.54 12.26
N ALA A 134 22.14 -5.17 12.37
CA ALA A 134 22.35 -6.31 13.26
C ALA A 134 22.17 -5.96 14.75
N ASP A 135 22.24 -4.67 15.11
CA ASP A 135 22.00 -4.17 16.47
C ASP A 135 20.52 -3.81 16.74
N GLY A 136 19.63 -4.07 15.78
CA GLY A 136 18.20 -3.76 15.87
C GLY A 136 17.83 -2.32 15.51
N SER A 137 18.81 -1.45 15.23
CA SER A 137 18.54 -0.09 14.75
C SER A 137 18.07 -0.10 13.28
N ILE A 138 17.41 0.98 12.85
CA ILE A 138 16.94 1.13 11.46
C ILE A 138 17.98 1.96 10.69
N ALA A 139 18.44 1.46 9.55
CA ALA A 139 19.37 2.15 8.68
C ALA A 139 18.72 3.40 8.06
N ASP A 140 19.50 4.46 7.90
CA ASP A 140 19.08 5.65 7.18
C ASP A 140 18.86 5.33 5.70
N VAL A 141 17.59 5.33 5.28
CA VAL A 141 17.23 5.20 3.87
C VAL A 141 17.10 6.59 3.27
N LYS A 142 17.79 6.82 2.16
CA LYS A 142 17.68 8.06 1.39
C LYS A 142 16.68 7.87 0.26
N ILE A 143 15.54 8.53 0.41
CA ILE A 143 14.60 8.72 -0.70
C ILE A 143 15.17 9.70 -1.72
N ASP A 144 15.03 9.36 -3.00
CA ASP A 144 15.36 10.20 -4.14
C ASP A 144 14.17 11.11 -4.47
N PHE A 145 14.10 12.25 -3.78
CA PHE A 145 13.07 13.26 -4.00
C PHE A 145 13.10 13.86 -5.41
N ASP A 146 14.25 13.88 -6.09
CA ASP A 146 14.35 14.40 -7.46
C ASP A 146 13.67 13.45 -8.44
N THR A 147 13.88 12.13 -8.27
CA THR A 147 13.14 11.12 -9.02
C THR A 147 11.65 11.21 -8.73
N LEU A 148 11.25 11.29 -7.45
CA LEU A 148 9.84 11.41 -7.07
C LEU A 148 9.18 12.65 -7.69
N ALA A 149 9.85 13.81 -7.65
CA ALA A 149 9.35 15.05 -8.24
C ALA A 149 9.18 14.94 -9.76
N ARG A 150 10.18 14.38 -10.46
CA ARG A 150 10.13 14.18 -11.91
C ARG A 150 8.98 13.27 -12.32
N LEU A 151 8.84 12.12 -11.66
CA LEU A 151 7.78 11.15 -11.98
C LEU A 151 6.40 11.71 -11.64
N SER A 152 6.26 12.37 -10.49
CA SER A 152 5.00 13.00 -10.10
C SER A 152 4.57 14.08 -11.10
N LYS A 153 5.51 14.91 -11.57
CA LYS A 153 5.26 15.91 -12.62
C LYS A 153 4.75 15.27 -13.91
N ILE A 154 5.40 14.22 -14.41
CA ILE A 154 4.96 13.54 -15.63
C ILE A 154 3.57 12.91 -15.45
N ALA A 155 3.32 12.27 -14.30
CA ALA A 155 2.01 11.71 -13.96
C ALA A 155 0.89 12.77 -14.03
N ARG A 156 1.12 13.96 -13.48
CA ARG A 156 0.15 15.07 -13.53
C ARG A 156 0.02 15.69 -14.92
N GLU A 157 1.12 16.15 -15.50
CA GLU A 157 1.09 16.98 -16.70
C GLU A 157 0.75 16.18 -17.98
N LYS A 158 1.25 14.95 -18.11
CA LYS A 158 1.02 14.13 -19.30
C LYS A 158 -0.25 13.29 -19.20
N TYR A 159 -0.57 12.80 -18.01
CA TYR A 159 -1.64 11.81 -17.83
C TYR A 159 -2.83 12.31 -16.99
N GLY A 160 -2.77 13.51 -16.42
CA GLY A 160 -3.86 14.06 -15.61
C GLY A 160 -4.09 13.33 -14.29
N LEU A 161 -3.12 12.53 -13.83
CA LEU A 161 -3.17 11.88 -12.52
C LEU A 161 -3.00 12.93 -11.40
N ALA A 162 -3.34 12.57 -10.16
CA ALA A 162 -3.06 13.40 -8.99
C ALA A 162 -1.55 13.57 -8.73
N GLY A 163 -0.75 12.56 -9.07
CA GLY A 163 0.69 12.54 -8.90
C GLY A 163 1.22 11.15 -8.53
N ALA A 164 2.50 11.09 -8.19
CA ALA A 164 3.16 9.88 -7.73
C ALA A 164 2.76 9.56 -6.28
N VAL A 165 2.77 8.26 -5.95
CA VAL A 165 2.54 7.72 -4.60
C VAL A 165 3.86 7.13 -4.09
N GLN A 166 4.20 7.44 -2.84
CA GLN A 166 5.40 6.92 -2.19
C GLN A 166 5.06 5.79 -1.23
N HIS A 167 5.58 4.60 -1.50
CA HIS A 167 5.57 3.50 -0.54
C HIS A 167 6.78 3.55 0.41
N GLY A 168 6.75 2.81 1.52
CA GLY A 168 7.94 2.63 2.37
C GLY A 168 8.47 3.90 3.07
N ALA A 169 7.65 4.94 3.27
CA ALA A 169 8.10 6.21 3.86
C ALA A 169 8.26 6.17 5.40
N SER A 170 7.95 5.04 6.05
CA SER A 170 7.86 4.94 7.52
C SER A 170 9.19 5.07 8.26
N THR A 171 10.31 4.80 7.58
CA THR A 171 11.65 4.82 8.18
C THR A 171 12.47 6.04 7.79
N LEU A 172 11.85 7.00 7.12
CA LEU A 172 12.50 8.27 6.80
C LEU A 172 12.65 9.11 8.07
N PRO A 173 13.72 9.93 8.16
CA PRO A 173 13.84 10.89 9.24
C PRO A 173 12.67 11.88 9.21
N ASP A 174 12.25 12.34 10.38
CA ASP A 174 11.12 13.27 10.53
C ASP A 174 11.26 14.55 9.69
N THR A 175 12.49 15.01 9.50
CA THR A 175 12.82 16.16 8.65
C THR A 175 12.61 15.92 7.16
N ALA A 176 12.34 14.70 6.70
CA ALA A 176 12.11 14.42 5.29
C ALA A 176 10.67 14.68 4.84
N PHE A 177 9.67 14.59 5.74
CA PHE A 177 8.25 14.57 5.36
C PHE A 177 7.76 15.84 4.67
N HIS A 178 8.33 17.00 4.99
CA HIS A 178 7.95 18.27 4.35
C HIS A 178 8.36 18.37 2.87
N ASN A 179 9.15 17.44 2.36
CA ASN A 179 9.50 17.42 0.95
C ASN A 179 8.38 16.83 0.09
N PHE A 180 7.54 15.92 0.61
CA PHE A 180 6.47 15.29 -0.18
C PHE A 180 5.47 16.30 -0.78
N PRO A 181 4.99 17.33 -0.04
CA PRO A 181 4.16 18.35 -0.66
C PRO A 181 4.92 19.20 -1.70
N ARG A 182 6.22 19.44 -1.49
CA ARG A 182 7.07 20.24 -2.41
C ARG A 182 7.37 19.49 -3.71
N THR A 183 7.45 18.17 -3.65
CA THR A 183 7.58 17.29 -4.83
C THR A 183 6.23 16.98 -5.46
N GLU A 184 5.14 17.56 -4.93
CA GLU A 184 3.77 17.34 -5.35
C GLU A 184 3.44 15.83 -5.39
N THR A 185 3.89 15.10 -4.38
CA THR A 185 3.55 13.70 -4.16
C THR A 185 2.09 13.61 -3.72
N ALA A 186 1.30 12.78 -4.39
CA ALA A 186 -0.14 12.71 -4.16
C ALA A 186 -0.49 11.96 -2.86
N GLU A 187 0.29 10.93 -2.53
CA GLU A 187 0.02 10.06 -1.39
C GLU A 187 1.32 9.42 -0.87
N ILE A 188 1.39 9.17 0.43
CA ILE A 188 2.49 8.40 1.04
C ILE A 188 1.92 7.33 1.97
N HIS A 189 2.58 6.16 2.03
CA HIS A 189 2.14 5.05 2.87
C HIS A 189 3.00 4.93 4.13
N LEU A 190 2.34 4.94 5.28
CA LEU A 190 2.96 4.84 6.60
C LEU A 190 2.30 3.73 7.41
N ALA A 191 3.10 2.78 7.89
CA ALA A 191 2.62 1.65 8.67
C ALA A 191 3.65 1.22 9.73
N THR A 192 4.88 0.92 9.32
CA THR A 192 5.87 0.25 10.17
C THR A 192 6.19 1.02 11.44
N ASN A 193 6.32 2.35 11.37
CA ASN A 193 6.61 3.15 12.57
C ASN A 193 5.45 3.15 13.58
N PHE A 194 4.20 3.16 13.10
CA PHE A 194 3.04 3.02 13.99
C PHE A 194 3.00 1.64 14.63
N GLN A 195 3.35 0.58 13.89
CA GLN A 195 3.52 -0.74 14.47
C GLN A 195 4.64 -0.76 15.51
N THR A 196 5.79 -0.13 15.27
CA THR A 196 6.85 0.03 16.27
C THR A 196 6.33 0.67 17.55
N MET A 197 5.65 1.82 17.44
CA MET A 197 5.08 2.53 18.59
C MET A 197 4.06 1.68 19.37
N LEU A 198 3.24 0.87 18.68
CA LEU A 198 2.37 -0.13 19.33
C LEU A 198 3.21 -1.14 20.11
N PHE A 199 4.18 -1.78 19.46
CA PHE A 199 5.03 -2.79 20.09
C PHE A 199 5.84 -2.24 21.25
N ASP A 200 6.26 -0.98 21.22
CA ASP A 200 7.00 -0.33 22.30
C ASP A 200 6.12 -0.11 23.54
N ASN A 201 4.83 0.17 23.34
CA ASN A 201 3.87 0.49 24.39
C ASN A 201 3.17 -0.73 25.02
N ILE A 202 3.13 -1.89 24.36
CA ILE A 202 2.46 -3.07 24.93
C ILE A 202 3.22 -3.64 26.15
N PRO A 203 2.52 -4.34 27.07
CA PRO A 203 3.16 -5.01 28.20
C PRO A 203 4.18 -6.06 27.75
N ASP A 204 5.31 -6.16 28.47
CA ASP A 204 6.39 -7.12 28.16
C ASP A 204 5.93 -8.57 28.08
N ALA A 205 4.97 -8.96 28.95
CA ALA A 205 4.40 -10.30 28.93
C ALA A 205 3.71 -10.61 27.59
N LEU A 206 2.94 -9.66 27.05
CA LEU A 206 2.29 -9.81 25.74
C LEU A 206 3.32 -9.79 24.60
N ARG A 207 4.32 -8.91 24.69
CA ARG A 207 5.42 -8.83 23.71
C ARG A 207 6.15 -10.17 23.60
N LYS A 208 6.51 -10.77 24.74
CA LYS A 208 7.16 -12.08 24.82
C LYS A 208 6.29 -13.20 24.25
N GLU A 209 5.00 -13.22 24.60
CA GLU A 209 4.03 -14.18 24.06
C GLU A 209 3.96 -14.11 22.53
N ILE A 210 3.94 -12.90 21.96
CA ILE A 210 3.97 -12.69 20.51
C ILE A 210 5.27 -13.22 19.90
N TYR A 211 6.43 -12.95 20.52
CA TYR A 211 7.72 -13.36 19.97
C TYR A 211 7.88 -14.89 19.99
N GLU A 212 7.41 -15.55 21.05
CA GLU A 212 7.35 -17.02 21.13
C GLU A 212 6.46 -17.59 20.02
N TRP A 213 5.30 -16.97 19.76
CA TRP A 213 4.42 -17.37 18.66
C TRP A 213 5.09 -17.20 17.28
N LEU A 214 5.79 -16.08 17.03
CA LEU A 214 6.48 -15.81 15.77
C LEU A 214 7.59 -16.82 15.49
N ASN A 215 8.37 -17.19 16.51
CA ASN A 215 9.43 -18.21 16.39
C ASN A 215 8.91 -19.57 15.94
N VAL A 216 7.62 -19.86 16.10
CA VAL A 216 6.98 -21.09 15.64
C VAL A 216 6.28 -20.89 14.30
N ASN A 217 5.48 -19.83 14.17
CA ASN A 217 4.53 -19.65 13.07
C ASN A 217 5.10 -18.88 11.87
N ALA A 218 6.19 -18.13 12.06
CA ALA A 218 6.87 -17.40 11.00
C ALA A 218 8.31 -17.92 10.76
N LYS A 219 8.66 -19.07 11.33
CA LYS A 219 10.02 -19.63 11.30
C LYS A 219 10.59 -19.80 9.88
N ASP A 220 9.74 -20.04 8.89
CA ASP A 220 10.15 -20.30 7.51
C ASP A 220 10.63 -19.03 6.80
N GLU A 221 10.33 -17.84 7.34
CA GLU A 221 10.85 -16.55 6.85
C GLU A 221 12.22 -16.19 7.46
N ARG A 222 12.68 -16.95 8.45
CA ARG A 222 13.96 -16.69 9.12
C ARG A 222 15.11 -17.07 8.20
N LYS A 223 15.92 -16.08 7.79
CA LYS A 223 17.14 -16.37 7.02
C LYS A 223 18.26 -16.83 7.97
N PRO A 224 19.21 -17.67 7.50
CA PRO A 224 20.37 -18.09 8.31
C PRO A 224 21.22 -16.92 8.83
N THR A 225 21.13 -15.76 8.18
CA THR A 225 21.88 -14.54 8.52
C THR A 225 21.10 -13.57 9.41
N ASP A 226 19.82 -13.82 9.69
CA ASP A 226 19.00 -12.91 10.50
C ASP A 226 19.31 -13.06 12.00
N THR A 227 19.56 -11.94 12.68
CA THR A 227 19.50 -11.89 14.14
C THR A 227 18.07 -12.11 14.65
N ASP A 228 17.89 -12.36 15.95
CA ASP A 228 16.56 -12.46 16.55
C ASP A 228 15.77 -11.15 16.36
N GLU A 229 16.43 -10.00 16.54
CA GLU A 229 15.83 -8.68 16.39
C GLU A 229 15.36 -8.43 14.94
N GLN A 230 16.19 -8.77 13.96
CA GLN A 230 15.84 -8.64 12.54
C GLN A 230 14.68 -9.55 12.16
N PHE A 231 14.70 -10.81 12.63
CA PHE A 231 13.62 -11.76 12.38
C PHE A 231 12.29 -11.27 12.96
N ILE A 232 12.29 -10.87 14.24
CA ILE A 232 11.09 -10.40 14.92
C ILE A 232 10.58 -9.11 14.28
N TYR A 233 11.45 -8.14 13.97
CA TYR A 233 11.01 -6.88 13.38
C TYR A 233 10.29 -7.09 12.03
N LYS A 234 10.81 -7.98 11.17
CA LYS A 234 10.23 -8.29 9.86
C LYS A 234 8.89 -9.02 9.97
N THR A 235 8.78 -9.96 10.91
CA THR A 235 7.64 -10.89 10.99
C THR A 235 6.53 -10.45 11.94
N ARG A 236 6.79 -9.51 12.87
CA ARG A 236 5.82 -9.12 13.92
C ARG A 236 4.47 -8.63 13.40
N LYS A 237 4.39 -8.13 12.17
CA LYS A 237 3.11 -7.77 11.53
C LYS A 237 2.16 -8.97 11.40
N LYS A 238 2.69 -10.18 11.21
CA LYS A 238 1.91 -11.43 11.14
C LYS A 238 1.20 -11.78 12.46
N ALA A 239 1.66 -11.22 13.58
CA ALA A 239 1.00 -11.41 14.87
C ALA A 239 -0.25 -10.52 15.06
N ILE A 240 -0.44 -9.47 14.24
CA ILE A 240 -1.57 -8.53 14.42
C ILE A 240 -2.92 -9.24 14.33
N GLY A 241 -3.10 -10.14 13.37
CA GLY A 241 -4.33 -10.93 13.20
C GLY A 241 -4.57 -11.90 14.37
N PRO A 242 -3.68 -12.87 14.62
CA PRO A 242 -3.83 -13.86 15.69
C PRO A 242 -3.99 -13.25 17.09
N PHE A 243 -3.35 -12.11 17.36
CA PHE A 243 -3.41 -11.42 18.66
C PHE A 243 -4.41 -10.26 18.68
N LYS A 244 -5.28 -10.10 17.67
CA LYS A 244 -6.22 -8.97 17.55
C LYS A 244 -7.01 -8.69 18.82
N LYS A 245 -7.57 -9.73 19.45
CA LYS A 245 -8.31 -9.60 20.73
C LYS A 245 -7.41 -9.10 21.86
N ARG A 246 -6.17 -9.60 21.95
CA ARG A 246 -5.20 -9.20 22.99
C ARG A 246 -4.82 -7.73 22.83
N PHE A 247 -4.61 -7.25 21.61
CA PHE A 247 -4.40 -5.84 21.32
C PHE A 247 -5.63 -4.98 21.67
N TRP A 248 -6.84 -5.47 21.36
CA TRP A 248 -8.08 -4.76 21.69
C TRP A 248 -8.31 -4.62 23.20
N ASP A 249 -7.93 -5.65 23.94
CA ASP A 249 -8.10 -5.78 25.40
C ASP A 249 -6.93 -5.20 26.20
N LEU A 250 -6.03 -4.41 25.59
CA LEU A 250 -4.93 -3.77 26.31
C LEU A 250 -5.44 -2.99 27.55
N PRO A 251 -4.63 -2.86 28.61
CA PRO A 251 -4.98 -2.04 29.76
C PRO A 251 -5.32 -0.59 29.37
N ALA A 252 -6.25 0.04 30.10
CA ALA A 252 -6.72 1.39 29.77
C ALA A 252 -5.59 2.44 29.79
N ASP A 253 -4.65 2.31 30.73
CA ASP A 253 -3.47 3.19 30.81
C ASP A 253 -2.52 3.01 29.62
N VAL A 254 -2.34 1.77 29.13
CA VAL A 254 -1.56 1.48 27.92
C VAL A 254 -2.23 2.10 26.69
N LYS A 255 -3.54 1.93 26.54
CA LYS A 255 -4.30 2.56 25.44
C LYS A 255 -4.18 4.09 25.47
N ALA A 256 -4.24 4.69 26.66
CA ALA A 256 -4.13 6.14 26.81
C ALA A 256 -2.73 6.66 26.41
N ARG A 257 -1.65 5.96 26.80
CA ARG A 257 -0.29 6.32 26.36
C ARG A 257 -0.13 6.17 24.85
N LEU A 258 -0.54 5.03 24.29
CA LEU A 258 -0.45 4.79 22.85
C LEU A 258 -1.26 5.82 22.04
N ALA A 259 -2.47 6.16 22.49
CA ALA A 259 -3.29 7.18 21.85
C ALA A 259 -2.59 8.55 21.85
N LYS A 260 -1.98 8.94 22.97
CA LYS A 260 -1.20 10.19 23.07
C LYS A 260 -0.01 10.19 22.09
N ASP A 261 0.76 9.11 22.05
CA ASP A 261 1.92 8.99 21.17
C ASP A 261 1.49 9.06 19.68
N TYR A 262 0.38 8.40 19.33
CA TYR A 262 -0.21 8.46 17.99
C TYR A 262 -0.73 9.85 17.65
N ASP A 263 -1.45 10.53 18.54
CA ASP A 263 -1.95 11.88 18.32
C ASP A 263 -0.81 12.87 18.06
N GLU A 264 0.28 12.78 18.83
CA GLU A 264 1.49 13.58 18.62
C GLU A 264 2.12 13.29 17.24
N LYS A 265 2.25 12.01 16.87
CA LYS A 265 2.85 11.63 15.58
C LYS A 265 1.96 12.02 14.40
N PHE A 266 0.65 11.81 14.46
CA PHE A 266 -0.29 12.24 13.41
C PHE A 266 -0.30 13.76 13.27
N THR A 267 -0.31 14.50 14.38
CA THR A 267 -0.24 15.98 14.35
C THR A 267 1.04 16.46 13.66
N PHE A 268 2.18 15.87 14.02
CA PHE A 268 3.46 16.14 13.37
C PHE A 268 3.40 15.86 11.87
N LEU A 269 2.98 14.65 11.48
CA LEU A 269 2.91 14.23 10.07
C LEU A 269 1.95 15.12 9.27
N PHE A 270 0.76 15.40 9.78
CA PHE A 270 -0.22 16.25 9.09
C PHE A 270 0.30 17.68 8.88
N THR A 271 1.08 18.18 9.83
CA THR A 271 1.75 19.49 9.69
C THR A 271 2.84 19.44 8.62
N GLN A 272 3.73 18.44 8.66
CA GLN A 272 4.81 18.30 7.68
C GLN A 272 4.27 18.06 6.26
N LEU A 273 3.19 17.29 6.13
CA LEU A 273 2.56 16.97 4.84
C LEU A 273 1.62 18.08 4.34
N ALA A 274 1.58 19.23 5.02
CA ALA A 274 0.79 20.39 4.63
C ALA A 274 -0.71 20.08 4.41
N VAL A 275 -1.27 19.12 5.16
CA VAL A 275 -2.72 18.78 5.08
C VAL A 275 -3.57 19.56 6.07
N VAL A 276 -2.95 20.39 6.92
CA VAL A 276 -3.66 21.28 7.85
C VAL A 276 -4.49 22.32 7.10
N ASN A 277 -5.67 22.66 7.63
CA ASN A 277 -6.60 23.66 7.07
C ASN A 277 -7.07 23.39 5.63
N THR A 278 -7.11 22.12 5.19
CA THR A 278 -7.53 21.74 3.83
C THR A 278 -9.03 21.46 3.69
N ARG A 279 -9.82 21.56 4.78
CA ARG A 279 -11.25 21.23 4.77
C ARG A 279 -12.05 22.00 3.72
N GLU A 280 -11.85 23.31 3.61
CA GLU A 280 -12.55 24.13 2.61
C GLU A 280 -12.23 23.71 1.17
N THR A 281 -10.98 23.29 0.92
CA THR A 281 -10.58 22.73 -0.38
C THR A 281 -11.32 21.43 -0.65
N VAL A 282 -11.37 20.52 0.32
CA VAL A 282 -12.10 19.25 0.17
C VAL A 282 -13.58 19.51 -0.09
N ASP A 283 -14.23 20.36 0.71
CA ASP A 283 -15.66 20.68 0.59
C ASP A 283 -16.01 21.34 -0.76
N ARG A 284 -15.05 22.01 -1.41
CA ARG A 284 -15.23 22.59 -2.76
C ARG A 284 -15.31 21.52 -3.86
N PHE A 285 -14.53 20.45 -3.75
CA PHE A 285 -14.37 19.46 -4.83
C PHE A 285 -15.07 18.13 -4.56
N VAL A 286 -15.33 17.79 -3.30
CA VAL A 286 -15.90 16.51 -2.89
C VAL A 286 -17.31 16.73 -2.39
N LYS A 287 -18.26 16.00 -2.96
CA LYS A 287 -19.63 15.88 -2.45
C LYS A 287 -19.80 14.47 -1.89
N PRO A 288 -19.71 14.29 -0.56
CA PRO A 288 -19.83 12.96 0.03
C PRO A 288 -21.18 12.33 -0.32
N VAL A 289 -21.16 11.07 -0.73
CA VAL A 289 -22.38 10.27 -0.93
C VAL A 289 -22.58 9.40 0.28
N GLU A 290 -23.72 9.56 0.94
CA GLU A 290 -24.10 8.71 2.06
C GLU A 290 -24.37 7.27 1.57
N GLN A 291 -23.72 6.30 2.21
CA GLN A 291 -23.86 4.89 1.91
C GLN A 291 -24.37 4.18 3.16
N HIS A 292 -25.64 3.76 3.16
CA HIS A 292 -26.21 3.03 4.29
C HIS A 292 -25.83 1.56 4.23
N LYS A 293 -25.42 1.01 5.38
CA LYS A 293 -25.23 -0.44 5.55
C LYS A 293 -26.08 -0.94 6.69
N PRO A 294 -26.72 -2.12 6.55
CA PRO A 294 -27.38 -2.75 7.67
C PRO A 294 -26.35 -3.09 8.75
N GLN A 295 -26.80 -3.13 10.01
CA GLN A 295 -25.96 -3.68 11.07
C GLN A 295 -25.64 -5.15 10.76
N PRO A 296 -24.43 -5.63 11.09
CA PRO A 296 -24.09 -7.04 10.93
C PRO A 296 -25.11 -7.92 11.67
N HIS A 297 -25.72 -8.87 10.95
CA HIS A 297 -26.64 -9.87 11.50
C HIS A 297 -26.42 -11.22 10.78
N PRO A 298 -26.84 -12.35 11.36
CA PRO A 298 -26.55 -13.69 10.82
C PRO A 298 -27.00 -13.89 9.36
N ASP A 299 -28.15 -13.31 8.99
CA ASP A 299 -28.72 -13.43 7.64
C ASP A 299 -28.21 -12.37 6.64
N LEU A 300 -27.21 -11.56 7.02
CA LEU A 300 -26.71 -10.51 6.16
C LEU A 300 -25.96 -11.17 5.00
N ALA A 301 -26.41 -10.92 3.77
CA ALA A 301 -25.67 -11.33 2.59
C ALA A 301 -24.30 -10.66 2.61
N VAL A 302 -23.27 -11.44 2.96
CA VAL A 302 -21.88 -10.99 2.97
C VAL A 302 -21.25 -11.33 1.63
N VAL A 303 -20.42 -10.41 1.14
CA VAL A 303 -19.47 -10.77 0.09
C VAL A 303 -18.52 -11.80 0.70
N GLU A 304 -18.34 -12.91 0.00
CA GLU A 304 -17.39 -13.94 0.40
C GLU A 304 -16.02 -13.30 0.64
N ALA A 305 -15.44 -13.54 1.82
CA ALA A 305 -14.11 -13.02 2.12
C ALA A 305 -13.11 -13.60 1.12
N ALA A 306 -12.19 -12.78 0.64
CA ALA A 306 -11.08 -13.30 -0.12
C ALA A 306 -10.27 -14.29 0.74
N PRO A 307 -9.60 -15.28 0.13
CA PRO A 307 -8.72 -16.17 0.89
C PRO A 307 -7.66 -15.35 1.64
N ASP A 308 -7.50 -15.62 2.94
CA ASP A 308 -6.41 -15.04 3.72
C ASP A 308 -5.07 -15.46 3.09
N ASP A 309 -4.30 -14.48 2.64
CA ASP A 309 -2.99 -14.71 2.07
C ASP A 309 -1.91 -14.21 3.03
N ALA A 310 -1.32 -15.14 3.77
CA ALA A 310 -0.24 -14.84 4.72
C ALA A 310 1.05 -14.35 4.02
N ASP A 311 1.15 -14.48 2.70
CA ASP A 311 2.33 -14.12 1.91
C ASP A 311 2.22 -12.77 1.21
N LEU A 312 1.02 -12.14 1.15
CA LEU A 312 0.81 -10.80 0.56
C LEU A 312 1.17 -9.64 1.50
N SER A 313 1.66 -9.94 2.70
CA SER A 313 2.18 -8.91 3.59
C SER A 313 3.58 -8.51 3.12
N ASP A 314 3.69 -7.68 2.10
CA ASP A 314 4.90 -6.86 1.89
C ASP A 314 5.04 -5.80 3.01
#